data_AF-A0A7C4V6V8-F1
#
_entry.id   AF-A0A7C4V6V8-F1
#
_cell.length_a   1.000
_cell.length_b   1.000
_cell.length_c   1.000
_cell.angle_alpha   90.00
_cell.angle_beta   90.00
_cell.angle_gamma   90.00
#
_symmetry.space_group_name_H-M   'P 1'
#
loop_
_entity.id
_entity.type
_entity.pdbx_description
1 polymer ?
#
loop_
_entity_poly.entity_id
_entity_poly.type
_entity_poly.pdbx_seq_one_letter_code
_entity_poly.pdbx_strand_id
1 'polypeptide(L)' 'EVSSISNMEDYQARRMKTRFREPGGKPRLVHTLNGSGLAFPRVIAALLENYQTAGSGFEPPEALARYLG' A
#
# COMPACT_ATOMS: atom_id res chain seq x y z
N GLU A 1 -4.23 -3.49 11.87
CA GLU A 1 -3.72 -2.49 10.91
C GLU A 1 -3.13 -3.23 9.72
N VAL A 2 -3.58 -2.92 8.50
CA VAL A 2 -3.18 -3.60 7.25
C VAL A 2 -2.61 -2.64 6.19
N SER A 3 -2.62 -1.33 6.50
CA SER A 3 -2.12 -0.28 5.62
C SER A 3 -1.85 0.99 6.42
N SER A 4 -0.82 1.72 5.99
CA SER A 4 -0.51 3.07 6.43
C SER A 4 -0.31 3.96 5.19
N ILE A 5 -0.66 5.25 5.34
CA ILE A 5 -0.42 6.30 4.34
C ILE A 5 0.28 7.44 5.07
N SER A 6 1.34 7.96 4.46
CA SER A 6 2.13 9.02 5.07
C SER A 6 2.60 10.04 4.03
N ASN A 7 2.52 11.30 4.41
CA ASN A 7 3.14 12.43 3.71
C ASN A 7 4.37 12.87 4.52
N MET A 8 5.53 12.83 3.90
CA MET A 8 6.80 13.20 4.54
C MET A 8 7.34 14.54 4.05
N GLU A 9 6.61 15.23 3.18
CA GLU A 9 7.06 16.46 2.52
C GLU A 9 8.51 16.27 2.02
N ASP A 10 9.43 17.15 2.38
CA ASP A 10 10.82 17.06 1.95
C ASP A 10 11.74 16.27 2.91
N TYR A 11 11.23 15.71 4.02
CA TYR A 11 12.07 15.09 5.06
C TYR A 11 12.97 13.96 4.51
N GLN A 12 12.38 13.07 3.70
CA GLN A 12 13.12 11.98 3.06
C GLN A 12 13.97 12.51 1.90
N ALA A 13 13.44 13.45 1.10
CA ALA A 13 14.13 14.04 -0.03
C ALA A 13 15.42 14.77 0.38
N ARG A 14 15.46 15.41 1.56
CA ARG A 14 16.67 16.02 2.14
C ARG A 14 17.80 15.01 2.34
N ARG A 15 17.47 13.78 2.73
CA ARG A 15 18.42 12.69 3.01
C ARG A 15 18.87 11.97 1.75
N MET A 16 17.93 11.68 0.84
CA MET A 16 18.21 11.03 -0.44
C MET A 16 18.80 11.99 -1.49
N LYS A 17 18.72 13.30 -1.23
CA LYS A 17 19.06 14.39 -2.16
C LYS A 17 18.22 14.36 -3.45
N THR A 18 16.98 13.86 -3.37
CA THR A 18 16.05 13.79 -4.49
C THR A 18 15.51 15.19 -4.82
N ARG A 19 15.70 15.63 -6.08
CA ARG A 19 15.35 16.97 -6.53
C ARG A 19 14.61 16.92 -7.85
N PHE A 20 13.77 17.93 -8.07
CA PHE A 20 13.06 18.21 -9.31
C PHE A 20 13.50 19.58 -9.84
N ARG A 21 13.52 19.74 -11.16
CA ARG A 21 13.87 21.00 -11.83
C ARG A 21 12.94 21.22 -13.01
N GLU A 22 12.23 22.34 -12.99
CA GLU A 22 11.47 22.84 -14.13
C GLU A 22 12.41 23.38 -15.23
N PRO A 23 11.98 23.42 -16.49
CA PRO A 23 12.76 24.03 -17.56
C PRO A 23 13.21 25.46 -17.20
N GLY A 24 14.52 25.71 -17.21
CA GLY A 24 15.10 27.01 -16.83
C GLY A 24 15.10 27.34 -15.32
N GLY A 25 14.52 26.48 -14.48
CA GLY A 25 14.40 26.71 -13.04
C GLY A 25 15.59 26.23 -12.20
N LYS A 26 15.64 26.65 -10.93
CA LYS A 26 16.58 26.11 -9.93
C LYS A 26 16.08 24.75 -9.42
N PRO A 27 16.98 23.79 -9.11
CA PRO A 27 16.59 22.52 -8.48
C PRO A 27 15.91 22.73 -7.12
N ARG A 28 14.76 22.10 -6.92
CA ARG A 28 13.98 22.10 -5.66
C ARG A 28 13.85 20.67 -5.13
N LEU A 29 13.74 20.51 -3.81
CA LEU A 29 13.46 19.20 -3.21
C LEU A 29 12.05 18.75 -3.58
N VAL A 30 11.88 17.44 -3.79
CA VAL A 30 10.56 16.85 -4.00
C VAL A 30 9.85 16.62 -2.67
N HIS A 31 8.52 16.58 -2.69
CA HIS A 31 7.75 16.02 -1.57
C HIS A 31 7.53 14.53 -1.78
N THR A 32 7.61 13.74 -0.71
CA THR A 32 7.40 12.29 -0.77
C THR A 32 6.14 11.87 -0.03
N LEU A 33 5.43 10.93 -0.64
CA LEU A 33 4.22 10.27 -0.16
C LEU A 33 4.44 8.77 -0.32
N ASN A 34 4.00 7.97 0.64
CA ASN A 34 3.90 6.52 0.47
C ASN A 34 2.61 5.99 1.08
N GLY A 35 2.17 4.83 0.58
CA GLY A 35 1.00 4.11 1.07
C GLY A 35 1.16 2.61 0.83
N SER A 36 0.75 1.80 1.79
CA SER A 36 0.72 0.34 1.62
C SER A 36 -0.46 -0.04 0.73
N GLY A 37 -0.18 -0.68 -0.43
CA GLY A 37 -1.22 -1.16 -1.35
C GLY A 37 -1.94 -2.42 -0.85
N LEU A 38 -1.17 -3.45 -0.46
CA LEU A 38 -1.72 -4.70 0.07
C LEU A 38 -0.69 -5.39 0.99
N ALA A 39 -0.95 -5.45 2.30
CA ALA A 39 -0.12 -6.16 3.25
C ALA A 39 -0.53 -7.64 3.36
N PHE A 40 0.03 -8.48 2.48
CA PHE A 40 -0.42 -9.86 2.25
C PHE A 40 -0.67 -10.69 3.52
N PRO A 41 0.26 -10.85 4.48
CA PRO A 41 0.05 -11.78 5.60
C PRO A 41 -1.14 -11.42 6.49
N ARG A 42 -1.30 -10.12 6.81
CA ARG A 42 -2.40 -9.66 7.67
C ARG A 42 -3.74 -9.64 6.94
N VAL A 43 -3.72 -9.37 5.64
CA VAL A 43 -4.93 -9.43 4.81
C VAL A 43 -5.41 -10.87 4.65
N ILE A 44 -4.51 -11.84 4.47
CA ILE A 44 -4.89 -13.26 4.41
C ILE A 44 -5.48 -13.73 5.74
N ALA A 45 -4.88 -13.39 6.89
CA ALA A 45 -5.45 -13.71 8.19
C ALA A 45 -6.88 -13.16 8.34
N ALA A 46 -7.07 -11.87 8.02
CA ALA A 46 -8.40 -11.25 8.05
C ALA A 46 -9.39 -11.91 7.09
N LEU A 47 -8.97 -12.28 5.87
CA LEU A 47 -9.83 -12.99 4.92
C LEU A 47 -10.25 -14.34 5.49
N LEU A 48 -9.33 -15.15 5.98
CA LEU A 48 -9.63 -16.48 6.54
C LEU A 48 -10.57 -16.40 7.75
N GLU A 49 -10.35 -15.44 8.66
CA GLU A 49 -11.19 -15.28 9.85
C GLU A 49 -12.62 -14.81 9.53
N ASN A 50 -12.78 -13.95 8.52
CA ASN A 50 -14.07 -13.32 8.21
C ASN A 50 -14.90 -14.09 7.18
N TYR A 51 -14.27 -14.95 6.38
CA TYR A 51 -14.92 -15.73 5.32
C TYR A 51 -14.85 -17.24 5.58
N GLN A 52 -14.58 -17.65 6.82
CA GLN A 52 -14.80 -19.03 7.25
C GLN A 52 -16.30 -19.36 7.22
N THR A 53 -16.62 -20.58 6.79
CA THR A 53 -17.99 -21.09 6.83
C THR A 53 -18.25 -21.82 8.14
N ALA A 54 -19.51 -22.21 8.42
CA ALA A 54 -19.82 -23.02 9.61
C ALA A 54 -19.21 -24.43 9.56
N GLY A 55 -18.77 -24.89 8.39
CA GLY A 55 -17.91 -26.08 8.23
C GLY A 55 -16.44 -25.70 8.08
N SER A 56 -15.56 -26.66 7.77
CA SER A 56 -14.12 -26.41 7.54
C SER A 56 -13.80 -25.75 6.18
N GLY A 57 -14.72 -24.93 5.65
CA GLY A 57 -14.63 -24.29 4.34
C GLY A 57 -14.36 -22.78 4.41
N PHE A 58 -13.98 -22.21 3.28
CA PHE A 58 -13.70 -20.79 3.09
C PHE A 58 -14.42 -20.30 1.84
N GLU A 59 -15.17 -19.20 1.95
CA GLU A 59 -15.91 -18.60 0.84
C GLU A 59 -15.27 -17.25 0.45
N PRO A 60 -14.37 -17.20 -0.55
CA PRO A 60 -13.66 -15.96 -0.85
C PRO A 60 -14.60 -14.83 -1.30
N PRO A 61 -14.25 -13.56 -1.02
CA PRO A 61 -14.94 -12.43 -1.62
C PRO A 61 -15.00 -12.53 -3.14
N GLU A 62 -16.12 -12.09 -3.74
CA GLU A 62 -16.35 -12.15 -5.20
C GLU A 62 -15.21 -11.52 -6.02
N ALA A 63 -14.61 -10.44 -5.52
CA ALA A 63 -13.47 -9.77 -6.16
C ALA A 63 -12.25 -10.70 -6.37
N LEU A 64 -12.15 -11.79 -5.61
CA LEU A 64 -11.10 -12.80 -5.73
C LEU A 64 -11.48 -14.00 -6.60
N ALA A 65 -12.75 -14.14 -7.01
CA ALA A 65 -13.26 -15.33 -7.71
C ALA A 65 -12.45 -15.67 -8.97
N ARG A 66 -12.10 -14.65 -9.78
CA ARG A 66 -11.29 -14.84 -11.01
C ARG A 66 -9.87 -15.37 -10.78
N TYR A 67 -9.41 -15.38 -9.53
CA TYR A 67 -8.05 -15.79 -9.16
C TYR A 67 -8.00 -17.14 -8.44
N LEU A 68 -9.15 -17.69 -8.02
CA LEU A 68 -9.20 -18.82 -7.08
C LEU A 68 -9.73 -20.13 -7.66
N GLY A 69 -10.21 -20.14 -8.91
CA GLY A 69 -10.58 -21.35 -9.65
C GLY A 69 -12.01 -21.81 -9.37
#